data_AF-A0A948SHE2-F1
#
_entry.id   AF-A0A948SHE2-F1
#
_cell.length_a   1.000
_cell.length_b   1.000
_cell.length_c   1.000
_cell.angle_alpha   90.00
_cell.angle_beta   90.00
_cell.angle_gamma   90.00
#
_symmetry.space_group_name_H-M   'P 1'
#
loop_
_entity.id
_entity.type
_entity.pdbx_description
1 polymer ?
#
loop_
_entity_poly.entity_id
_entity_poly.type
_entity_poly.pdbx_seq_one_letter_code
_entity_poly.pdbx_strand_id
1 'polypeptide(L)'
;MAGLAALLGAVGAIAIDRAAGGQASERRPGAVPKTPAAVDLVDYSAPGFSAGVPRGWRLVEDAKAKGVYTDSTWKAPAPSRARLTIAYRPGTDVRPDTVAGSVRTARSQSPTYAEVAWGPIELNGNTATRWVYGFNGRQYATWTMNPCGTAVAVHGSSRPAEFLRWVPTFRAVAASVRPACS
;
A
#
# COMPACT_ATOMS: atom_id res chain seq x y z
N MET A 1 4.90 11.10 -11.59
CA MET A 1 4.70 10.61 -10.21
C MET A 1 3.22 10.75 -9.85
N ALA A 2 2.36 9.84 -10.31
CA ALA A 2 0.89 9.96 -10.18
C ALA A 2 0.26 8.86 -9.28
N GLY A 3 1.06 8.18 -8.46
CA GLY A 3 0.66 6.89 -7.91
C GLY A 3 -0.22 6.90 -6.66
N LEU A 4 -0.12 7.94 -5.83
CA LEU A 4 -0.77 7.99 -4.51
C LEU A 4 -1.93 8.99 -4.46
N ALA A 5 -1.83 10.10 -5.20
CA ALA A 5 -2.91 11.08 -5.33
C ALA A 5 -4.23 10.48 -5.83
N ALA A 6 -4.14 9.46 -6.68
CA ALA A 6 -5.31 8.73 -7.14
C ALA A 6 -5.95 7.87 -6.04
N LEU A 7 -5.15 7.34 -5.08
CA LEU A 7 -5.60 6.40 -4.04
C LEU A 7 -6.38 7.04 -2.90
N LEU A 8 -6.40 8.37 -2.79
CA LEU A 8 -7.23 9.11 -1.81
C LEU A 8 -8.14 10.16 -2.47
N GLY A 9 -8.02 10.36 -3.80
CA GLY A 9 -8.66 11.44 -4.56
C GLY A 9 -9.78 11.03 -5.52
N ALA A 10 -10.21 9.76 -5.53
CA ALA A 10 -11.19 9.29 -6.52
C ALA A 10 -12.64 9.25 -5.96
N VAL A 11 -13.52 10.08 -6.54
CA VAL A 11 -14.99 9.91 -6.54
C VAL A 11 -15.48 10.17 -7.97
N GLY A 12 -16.15 9.19 -8.60
CA GLY A 12 -16.78 9.36 -9.92
C GLY A 12 -17.13 8.06 -10.65
N ALA A 13 -18.44 7.78 -10.69
CA ALA A 13 -19.29 6.93 -11.56
C ALA A 13 -18.83 5.55 -12.11
N ILE A 14 -19.69 4.56 -11.87
CA ILE A 14 -19.61 3.13 -12.20
C ILE A 14 -20.41 2.83 -13.48
N ALA A 15 -19.90 1.93 -14.33
CA ALA A 15 -20.70 0.99 -15.10
C ALA A 15 -19.98 -0.37 -15.14
N ILE A 16 -20.72 -1.44 -14.83
CA ILE A 16 -20.28 -2.82 -14.67
C ILE A 16 -20.69 -3.58 -15.93
N ASP A 17 -19.81 -4.43 -16.47
CA ASP A 17 -20.27 -5.67 -17.09
C ASP A 17 -19.27 -6.83 -16.96
N ARG A 18 -19.81 -8.04 -17.04
CA ARG A 18 -19.37 -9.29 -16.39
C ARG A 18 -18.38 -10.16 -17.21
N ALA A 19 -17.47 -10.80 -16.46
CA ALA A 19 -16.98 -12.20 -16.48
C ALA A 19 -16.52 -12.93 -17.77
N ALA A 20 -15.29 -13.45 -17.72
CA ALA A 20 -14.85 -14.82 -18.06
C ALA A 20 -13.42 -14.97 -17.50
N GLY A 21 -12.96 -16.01 -16.78
CA GLY A 21 -13.04 -17.46 -17.01
C GLY A 21 -11.61 -17.95 -17.34
N GLY A 22 -10.97 -18.79 -16.50
CA GLY A 22 -9.66 -19.36 -16.86
C GLY A 22 -8.77 -19.88 -15.71
N GLN A 23 -9.05 -21.12 -15.30
CA GLN A 23 -8.18 -22.17 -14.73
C GLN A 23 -6.90 -21.81 -13.95
N ALA A 24 -6.93 -22.16 -12.66
CA ALA A 24 -5.77 -22.25 -11.79
C ALA A 24 -4.91 -23.48 -12.15
N SER A 25 -3.66 -23.24 -12.53
CA SER A 25 -2.64 -24.27 -12.65
C SER A 25 -1.95 -24.44 -11.29
N GLU A 26 -2.03 -25.65 -10.76
CA GLU A 26 -1.51 -26.10 -9.49
C GLU A 26 0.03 -26.05 -9.51
N ARG A 27 0.61 -25.00 -8.91
CA ARG A 27 2.07 -24.88 -8.76
C ARG A 27 2.53 -25.66 -7.53
N ARG A 28 3.53 -26.52 -7.74
CA ARG A 28 4.31 -27.27 -6.73
C ARG A 28 4.54 -26.48 -5.43
N PRO A 29 4.62 -27.15 -4.27
CA PRO A 29 5.04 -26.53 -3.02
C PRO A 29 6.51 -26.10 -3.12
N GLY A 30 6.75 -24.89 -3.61
CA GLY A 30 8.01 -24.20 -3.42
C GLY A 30 8.19 -23.92 -1.93
N ALA A 31 9.38 -24.18 -1.41
CA ALA A 31 9.76 -23.96 -0.02
C ALA A 31 9.14 -22.65 0.52
N VAL A 32 8.38 -22.76 1.61
CA VAL A 32 7.84 -21.60 2.32
C VAL A 32 9.05 -20.74 2.69
N PRO A 33 9.14 -19.48 2.21
CA PRO A 33 10.20 -18.60 2.63
C PRO A 33 10.17 -18.52 4.16
N LYS A 34 11.30 -18.82 4.81
CA LYS A 34 11.47 -18.65 6.25
C LYS A 34 10.88 -17.31 6.65
N THR A 35 10.06 -17.30 7.71
CA THR A 35 9.50 -16.07 8.30
C THR A 35 10.58 -14.99 8.28
N PRO A 36 10.34 -13.83 7.63
CA PRO A 36 11.31 -12.76 7.58
C PRO A 36 11.79 -12.46 9.00
N ALA A 37 13.09 -12.23 9.18
CA ALA A 37 13.61 -11.66 10.42
C ALA A 37 12.71 -10.51 10.86
N ALA A 38 12.40 -10.44 12.16
CA ALA A 38 11.55 -9.39 12.70
C ALA A 38 11.99 -8.03 12.14
N VAL A 39 11.06 -7.33 11.48
CA VAL A 39 11.36 -6.03 10.87
C VAL A 39 11.59 -5.06 12.02
N ASP A 40 12.80 -4.51 12.11
CA ASP A 40 13.14 -3.47 13.09
C ASP A 40 12.46 -2.15 12.69
N LEU A 41 11.44 -1.77 13.46
CA LEU A 41 10.67 -0.56 13.28
C LEU A 41 11.01 0.43 14.41
N VAL A 42 11.07 1.71 14.08
CA VAL A 42 11.15 2.83 15.02
C VAL A 42 9.86 3.62 14.97
N ASP A 43 9.47 4.21 16.09
CA ASP A 43 8.26 5.01 16.17
C ASP A 43 8.38 6.28 15.32
N TYR A 44 7.29 6.59 14.62
CA TYR A 44 7.09 7.81 13.88
C TYR A 44 5.67 8.33 14.15
N SER A 45 5.56 9.64 14.30
CA SER A 45 4.29 10.32 14.51
C SER A 45 4.18 11.51 13.59
N ALA A 46 2.99 11.72 13.07
CA ALA A 46 2.59 12.87 12.27
C ALA A 46 1.22 13.36 12.73
N PRO A 47 0.78 14.56 12.33
CA PRO A 47 -0.60 14.97 12.57
C PRO A 47 -1.59 13.91 12.08
N GLY A 48 -2.39 13.38 13.00
CA GLY A 48 -3.46 12.43 12.68
C GLY A 48 -3.09 10.94 12.72
N PHE A 49 -1.82 10.54 12.85
CA PHE A 49 -1.46 9.12 13.01
C PHE A 49 -0.08 8.89 13.65
N SER A 50 0.11 7.67 14.15
CA SER A 50 1.42 7.11 14.48
C SER A 50 1.65 5.80 13.72
N ALA A 51 2.91 5.43 13.50
CA ALA A 51 3.29 4.17 12.87
C ALA A 51 4.73 3.77 13.24
N GLY A 52 5.04 2.48 13.17
CA GLY A 52 6.41 2.01 13.12
C GLY A 52 6.95 2.13 11.69
N VAL A 53 8.11 2.76 11.52
CA VAL A 53 8.80 2.89 10.22
C VAL A 53 10.15 2.20 10.25
N PRO A 54 10.67 1.70 9.12
CA PRO A 54 11.85 0.84 9.15
C PRO A 54 13.09 1.61 9.61
N ARG A 55 13.82 1.06 10.58
CA ARG A 55 15.05 1.70 11.08
C ARG A 55 16.04 1.95 9.94
N GLY A 56 16.68 3.12 9.97
CA GLY A 56 17.70 3.52 9.00
C GLY A 56 17.14 3.98 7.65
N TRP A 57 15.83 3.97 7.44
CA TRP A 57 15.23 4.59 6.26
C TRP A 57 15.17 6.10 6.43
N ARG A 58 15.56 6.83 5.37
CA ARG A 58 15.59 8.28 5.39
C ARG A 58 14.22 8.85 5.05
N LEU A 59 13.65 9.63 5.97
CA LEU A 59 12.48 10.47 5.70
C LEU A 59 12.82 11.51 4.63
N VAL A 60 11.99 11.62 3.59
CA VAL A 60 12.19 12.55 2.47
C VAL A 60 11.02 13.50 2.25
N GLU A 61 9.84 13.14 2.73
CA GLU A 61 8.68 14.03 2.84
C GLU A 61 8.04 13.72 4.19
N ASP A 62 7.78 14.76 4.98
CA ASP A 62 7.17 14.63 6.31
C ASP A 62 5.82 15.34 6.28
N ALA A 63 4.73 14.58 6.46
CA ALA A 63 3.34 15.06 6.44
C ALA A 63 3.06 16.11 5.34
N LYS A 64 3.62 15.91 4.14
CA LYS A 64 3.54 16.89 3.06
C LYS A 64 2.10 16.96 2.55
N ALA A 65 1.47 18.12 2.68
CA ALA A 65 0.13 18.36 2.17
C ALA A 65 0.04 18.15 0.65
N LYS A 66 -1.03 17.49 0.21
CA LYS A 66 -1.37 17.19 -1.19
C LYS A 66 -2.84 17.55 -1.51
N GLY A 67 -3.36 18.59 -0.88
CA GLY A 67 -4.78 18.96 -0.91
C GLY A 67 -5.50 18.38 0.30
N VAL A 68 -6.41 17.44 0.09
CA VAL A 68 -7.25 16.84 1.15
C VAL A 68 -6.56 15.73 1.96
N TYR A 69 -5.28 15.45 1.69
CA TYR A 69 -4.51 14.41 2.35
C TYR A 69 -3.04 14.84 2.50
N THR A 70 -2.29 14.12 3.33
CA THR A 70 -0.85 14.31 3.56
C THR A 70 -0.07 13.05 3.22
N ASP A 71 1.14 13.21 2.70
CA ASP A 71 2.09 12.13 2.44
C ASP A 71 3.31 12.21 3.35
N SER A 72 3.66 11.10 3.98
CA SER A 72 4.97 10.91 4.62
C SER A 72 5.73 9.82 3.88
N THR A 73 6.92 10.13 3.37
CA THR A 73 7.67 9.25 2.46
C THR A 73 9.08 8.97 2.99
N TRP A 74 9.47 7.70 2.96
CA TRP A 74 10.82 7.24 3.30
C TRP A 74 11.51 6.56 2.11
N LYS A 75 12.85 6.62 2.10
CA LYS A 75 13.71 5.88 1.17
C LYS A 75 14.60 4.90 1.93
N ALA A 76 14.69 3.68 1.43
CA ALA A 76 15.65 2.70 1.91
C ALA A 76 17.11 3.18 1.67
N PRO A 77 18.09 2.72 2.47
CA PRO A 77 19.50 2.94 2.20
C PRO A 77 19.94 2.43 0.82
N ALA A 78 20.95 3.07 0.25
CA ALA A 78 21.60 2.59 -0.97
C ALA A 78 22.20 1.18 -0.76
N PRO A 79 22.24 0.32 -1.79
CA PRO A 79 21.90 0.59 -3.20
C PRO A 79 20.40 0.41 -3.53
N SER A 80 19.55 0.13 -2.54
CA SER A 80 18.13 -0.15 -2.81
C SER A 80 17.40 1.09 -3.33
N ARG A 81 16.38 0.85 -4.17
CA ARG A 81 15.45 1.89 -4.63
C ARG A 81 14.06 1.74 -4.00
N ALA A 82 13.99 1.05 -2.87
CA ALA A 82 12.74 0.89 -2.15
C ALA A 82 12.28 2.22 -1.54
N ARG A 83 10.98 2.48 -1.66
CA ARG A 83 10.29 3.64 -1.08
C ARG A 83 9.06 3.16 -0.36
N LEU A 84 8.76 3.85 0.73
CA LEU A 84 7.59 3.64 1.56
C LEU A 84 6.89 4.99 1.66
N THR A 85 5.58 5.02 1.46
CA THR A 85 4.77 6.21 1.71
C THR A 85 3.57 5.84 2.55
N ILE A 86 3.27 6.66 3.56
CA ILE A 86 2.02 6.62 4.32
C ILE A 86 1.22 7.86 3.91
N ALA A 87 0.06 7.62 3.30
CA ALA A 87 -0.90 8.65 2.93
C ALA A 87 -2.01 8.71 3.99
N TYR A 88 -2.39 9.88 4.43
CA TYR A 88 -3.38 10.08 5.48
C TYR A 88 -4.42 11.12 5.08
N ARG A 89 -5.70 10.79 5.24
CA ARG A 89 -6.84 11.69 5.03
C ARG A 89 -7.85 11.55 6.17
N PRO A 90 -8.09 12.61 6.97
CA PRO A 90 -9.13 12.59 8.00
C PRO A 90 -10.53 12.67 7.38
N GLY A 91 -11.54 12.22 8.12
CA GLY A 91 -12.95 12.49 7.85
C GLY A 91 -13.46 11.92 6.52
N THR A 92 -13.49 10.60 6.40
CA THR A 92 -13.94 9.90 5.20
C THR A 92 -14.67 8.61 5.52
N ASP A 93 -15.86 8.47 4.95
CA ASP A 93 -16.67 7.25 5.04
C ASP A 93 -16.46 6.31 3.85
N VAL A 94 -15.51 6.65 2.96
CA VAL A 94 -15.29 5.86 1.75
C VAL A 94 -14.58 4.57 2.12
N ARG A 95 -15.14 3.44 1.69
CA ARG A 95 -14.57 2.13 1.96
C ARG A 95 -13.18 1.99 1.31
N PRO A 96 -12.20 1.34 1.97
CA PRO A 96 -10.85 1.18 1.44
C PRO A 96 -10.76 0.50 0.08
N ASP A 97 -11.66 -0.46 -0.18
CA ASP A 97 -11.80 -1.21 -1.43
C ASP A 97 -12.27 -0.32 -2.58
N THR A 98 -13.12 0.65 -2.30
CA THR A 98 -13.69 1.58 -3.28
C THR A 98 -12.62 2.51 -3.83
N VAL A 99 -11.83 3.14 -2.94
CA VAL A 99 -10.79 4.07 -3.39
C VAL A 99 -9.68 3.33 -4.11
N ALA A 100 -9.17 2.24 -3.53
CA ALA A 100 -8.12 1.44 -4.17
C ALA A 100 -8.62 0.78 -5.47
N GLY A 101 -9.91 0.41 -5.52
CA GLY A 101 -10.54 -0.23 -6.67
C GLY A 101 -10.61 0.69 -7.88
N SER A 102 -10.95 1.97 -7.69
CA SER A 102 -10.96 2.95 -8.78
C SER A 102 -9.58 3.12 -9.43
N VAL A 103 -8.52 3.22 -8.63
CA VAL A 103 -7.14 3.33 -9.12
C VAL A 103 -6.69 2.04 -9.78
N ARG A 104 -7.07 0.89 -9.21
CA ARG A 104 -6.81 -0.42 -9.80
C ARG A 104 -7.41 -0.52 -11.20
N THR A 105 -8.69 -0.19 -11.37
CA THR A 105 -9.38 -0.21 -12.66
C THR A 105 -8.70 0.71 -13.68
N ALA A 106 -8.33 1.93 -13.30
CA ALA A 106 -7.62 2.83 -14.19
C ALA A 106 -6.24 2.28 -14.60
N ARG A 107 -5.49 1.68 -13.67
CA ARG A 107 -4.17 1.13 -13.96
C ARG A 107 -4.20 -0.16 -14.76
N SER A 108 -5.22 -0.99 -14.57
CA SER A 108 -5.35 -2.27 -15.26
C SER A 108 -5.55 -2.14 -16.77
N GLN A 109 -5.86 -0.93 -17.25
CA GLN A 109 -5.94 -0.61 -18.68
C GLN A 109 -4.57 -0.49 -19.34
N SER A 110 -3.47 -0.42 -18.58
CA SER A 110 -2.13 -0.29 -19.13
C SER A 110 -1.52 -1.65 -19.49
N PRO A 111 -0.84 -1.78 -20.64
CA PRO A 111 -0.19 -3.04 -21.04
C PRO A 111 0.99 -3.44 -20.14
N THR A 112 1.52 -2.51 -19.33
CA THR A 112 2.61 -2.80 -18.37
C THR A 112 2.09 -3.21 -17.00
N TYR A 113 0.77 -3.27 -16.81
CA TYR A 113 0.14 -3.67 -15.57
C TYR A 113 0.16 -5.19 -15.41
N ALA A 114 0.54 -5.66 -14.23
CA ALA A 114 0.41 -7.05 -13.85
C ALA A 114 -0.05 -7.15 -12.41
N GLU A 115 -1.28 -7.62 -12.18
CA GLU A 115 -1.79 -7.85 -10.83
C GLU A 115 -1.19 -9.13 -10.25
N VAL A 116 -0.76 -9.07 -8.99
CA VAL A 116 -0.26 -10.23 -8.23
C VAL A 116 -1.26 -10.64 -7.17
N ALA A 117 -1.83 -9.67 -6.44
CA ALA A 117 -2.85 -9.94 -5.43
C ALA A 117 -3.76 -8.72 -5.22
N TRP A 118 -5.04 -8.98 -5.03
CA TRP A 118 -6.04 -7.99 -4.67
C TRP A 118 -7.03 -8.59 -3.66
N GLY A 119 -7.51 -7.79 -2.72
CA GLY A 119 -8.63 -8.17 -1.86
C GLY A 119 -8.40 -7.87 -0.38
N PRO A 120 -9.38 -8.23 0.47
CA PRO A 120 -9.32 -7.98 1.91
C PRO A 120 -8.17 -8.77 2.58
N ILE A 121 -7.63 -8.20 3.64
CA ILE A 121 -6.65 -8.83 4.53
C ILE A 121 -6.78 -8.26 5.94
N GLU A 122 -6.48 -9.07 6.95
CA GLU A 122 -6.37 -8.62 8.33
C GLU A 122 -4.93 -8.19 8.67
N LEU A 123 -4.80 -7.02 9.29
CA LEU A 123 -3.56 -6.45 9.80
C LEU A 123 -3.74 -6.06 11.27
N ASN A 124 -3.23 -6.89 12.19
CA ASN A 124 -3.32 -6.65 13.64
C ASN A 124 -4.73 -6.30 14.12
N GLY A 125 -5.74 -7.02 13.62
CA GLY A 125 -7.15 -6.81 13.99
C GLY A 125 -7.88 -5.70 13.21
N ASN A 126 -7.20 -5.05 12.25
CA ASN A 126 -7.81 -4.10 11.34
C ASN A 126 -7.97 -4.72 9.94
N THR A 127 -9.18 -4.61 9.39
CA THR A 127 -9.43 -4.96 7.99
C THR A 127 -8.80 -3.91 7.07
N ALA A 128 -8.00 -4.37 6.13
CA ALA A 128 -7.41 -3.58 5.06
C ALA A 128 -7.71 -4.20 3.69
N THR A 129 -7.60 -3.42 2.63
CA THR A 129 -7.54 -3.95 1.25
C THR A 129 -6.09 -3.99 0.79
N ARG A 130 -5.60 -5.18 0.45
CA ARG A 130 -4.27 -5.41 -0.12
C ARG A 130 -4.32 -5.28 -1.63
N TRP A 131 -3.33 -4.60 -2.18
CA TRP A 131 -3.08 -4.55 -3.62
C TRP A 131 -1.59 -4.68 -3.92
N VAL A 132 -1.20 -5.80 -4.55
CA VAL A 132 0.16 -6.10 -4.99
C VAL A 132 0.17 -6.21 -6.50
N TYR A 133 1.04 -5.46 -7.17
CA TYR A 133 1.06 -5.36 -8.62
C TYR A 133 2.39 -4.84 -9.18
N GLY A 134 2.67 -5.19 -10.43
CA GLY A 134 3.68 -4.57 -11.28
C GLY A 134 3.09 -3.47 -12.16
N PHE A 135 3.82 -2.38 -12.34
CA PHE A 135 3.42 -1.28 -13.24
C PHE A 135 4.65 -0.47 -13.67
N ASN A 136 4.83 -0.24 -14.98
CA ASN A 136 5.96 0.52 -15.53
C ASN A 136 7.33 0.09 -14.98
N GLY A 137 7.61 -1.22 -14.99
CA GLY A 137 8.90 -1.79 -14.58
C GLY A 137 9.20 -1.74 -13.07
N ARG A 138 8.22 -1.38 -12.24
CA ARG A 138 8.32 -1.38 -10.77
C ARG A 138 7.28 -2.31 -10.16
N GLN A 139 7.56 -2.76 -8.94
CA GLN A 139 6.62 -3.55 -8.14
C GLN A 139 6.12 -2.72 -6.96
N TYR A 140 4.86 -2.93 -6.60
CA TYR A 140 4.13 -2.16 -5.62
C TYR A 140 3.35 -3.07 -4.69
N ALA A 141 3.31 -2.71 -3.41
CA ALA A 141 2.41 -3.29 -2.42
C ALA A 141 1.71 -2.16 -1.68
N THR A 142 0.39 -2.17 -1.68
CA THR A 142 -0.45 -1.16 -1.04
C THR A 142 -1.40 -1.82 -0.07
N TRP A 143 -1.59 -1.23 1.09
CA TRP A 143 -2.66 -1.55 2.02
C TRP A 143 -3.45 -0.28 2.29
N THR A 144 -4.74 -0.30 1.95
CA THR A 144 -5.67 0.77 2.30
C THR A 144 -6.53 0.34 3.47
N MET A 145 -6.73 1.24 4.41
CA MET A 145 -7.52 1.03 5.62
C MET A 145 -8.35 2.28 5.91
N ASN A 146 -9.47 2.12 6.60
CA ASN A 146 -10.31 3.22 7.02
C ASN A 146 -10.78 3.02 8.48
N PRO A 147 -9.86 2.93 9.46
CA PRO A 147 -10.25 2.89 10.85
C PRO A 147 -10.84 4.24 11.26
N CYS A 148 -11.89 4.21 12.08
CA CYS A 148 -12.52 5.39 12.68
C CYS A 148 -12.80 6.56 11.70
N GLY A 149 -13.24 6.25 10.47
CA GLY A 149 -13.57 7.27 9.47
C GLY A 149 -12.36 8.06 8.96
N THR A 150 -11.17 7.48 9.01
CA THR A 150 -9.92 8.05 8.53
C THR A 150 -9.26 7.14 7.51
N ALA A 151 -9.09 7.60 6.26
CA ALA A 151 -8.43 6.81 5.24
C ALA A 151 -6.91 6.89 5.39
N VAL A 152 -6.28 5.72 5.45
CA VAL A 152 -4.83 5.57 5.41
C VAL A 152 -4.42 4.59 4.33
N ALA A 153 -3.39 4.94 3.57
CA ALA A 153 -2.78 4.07 2.58
C ALA A 153 -1.28 3.91 2.88
N VAL A 154 -0.83 2.69 3.10
CA VAL A 154 0.60 2.36 3.18
C VAL A 154 1.02 1.78 1.85
N HIS A 155 1.95 2.44 1.18
CA HIS A 155 2.38 2.13 -0.17
C HIS A 155 3.89 1.91 -0.24
N GLY A 156 4.28 0.66 -0.48
CA GLY A 156 5.64 0.26 -0.75
C GLY A 156 5.90 0.13 -2.25
N SER A 157 7.10 0.52 -2.69
CA SER A 157 7.53 0.28 -4.08
C SER A 157 9.02 -0.03 -4.16
N SER A 158 9.44 -0.89 -5.08
CA SER A 158 10.86 -1.16 -5.34
C SER A 158 11.10 -1.64 -6.78
N ARG A 159 12.35 -1.99 -7.08
CA ARG A 159 12.70 -2.78 -8.27
C ARG A 159 12.16 -4.21 -8.12
N PRO A 160 11.83 -4.90 -9.23
CA PRO A 160 11.35 -6.29 -9.19
C PRO A 160 12.28 -7.24 -8.43
N ALA A 161 13.60 -7.16 -8.68
CA ALA A 161 14.61 -8.02 -8.05
C ALA A 161 14.69 -7.91 -6.52
N GLU A 162 14.23 -6.78 -5.95
CA GLU A 162 14.29 -6.54 -4.50
C GLU A 162 12.91 -6.64 -3.84
N PHE A 163 11.84 -6.80 -4.62
CA PHE A 163 10.50 -6.54 -4.12
C PHE A 163 10.06 -7.52 -3.05
N LEU A 164 10.25 -8.82 -3.28
CA LEU A 164 9.88 -9.85 -2.30
C LEU A 164 10.63 -9.69 -0.97
N ARG A 165 11.84 -9.12 -0.99
CA ARG A 165 12.59 -8.79 0.23
C ARG A 165 11.92 -7.70 1.05
N TRP A 166 11.30 -6.70 0.39
CA TRP A 166 10.73 -5.53 1.07
C TRP A 166 9.23 -5.65 1.40
N VAL A 167 8.49 -6.54 0.74
CA VAL A 167 7.07 -6.76 1.02
C VAL A 167 6.78 -6.99 2.52
N PRO A 168 7.56 -7.82 3.26
CA PRO A 168 7.36 -7.97 4.70
C PRO A 168 7.51 -6.66 5.48
N THR A 169 8.50 -5.84 5.14
CA THR A 169 8.71 -4.52 5.74
C THR A 169 7.51 -3.61 5.50
N PHE A 170 7.02 -3.52 4.26
CA PHE A 170 5.87 -2.68 3.96
C PHE A 170 4.60 -3.15 4.69
N ARG A 171 4.40 -4.47 4.79
CA ARG A 171 3.28 -5.05 5.55
C ARG A 171 3.41 -4.75 7.05
N ALA A 172 4.61 -4.86 7.61
CA ALA A 172 4.85 -4.57 9.03
C ALA A 172 4.54 -3.10 9.37
N VAL A 173 4.95 -2.17 8.51
CA VAL A 173 4.57 -0.75 8.63
C VAL A 173 3.05 -0.61 8.58
N ALA A 174 2.39 -1.19 7.57
CA ALA A 174 0.92 -1.13 7.44
C ALA A 174 0.20 -1.65 8.70
N ALA A 175 0.67 -2.75 9.28
CA ALA A 175 0.11 -3.34 10.49
C ALA A 175 0.37 -2.53 11.77
N SER A 176 1.33 -1.60 11.74
CA SER A 176 1.70 -0.74 12.88
C SER A 176 0.97 0.61 12.90
N VAL A 177 0.30 0.98 11.80
CA VAL A 177 -0.38 2.27 11.69
C VAL A 177 -1.51 2.36 12.71
N ARG A 178 -1.53 3.47 13.44
CA ARG A 178 -2.58 3.82 14.41
C ARG A 178 -3.03 5.26 14.14
N PRO A 179 -4.17 5.45 13.46
CA PRO A 179 -4.73 6.79 13.29
C PRO A 179 -5.19 7.36 14.62
N ALA A 180 -5.05 8.67 14.78
CA ALA A 180 -5.60 9.40 15.91
C ALA A 180 -7.12 9.48 15.71
N CYS A 181 -7.84 8.56 16.35
CA CYS A 181 -9.29 8.58 16.41
C CYS A 181 -9.72 9.56 17.50
N SER A 182 -10.55 10.55 17.14
CA SER A 182 -11.20 11.48 18.06
C SER A 182 -12.66 11.12 18.25
#